data_AF-A0A536E6X7-F1
#
_entry.id   AF-A0A536E6X7-F1
#
_cell.length_a   1.000
_cell.length_b   1.000
_cell.length_c   1.000
_cell.angle_alpha   90.00
_cell.angle_beta   90.00
_cell.angle_gamma   90.00
#
_symmetry.space_group_name_H-M   'P 1'
#
loop_
_entity.id
_entity.type
_entity.pdbx_description
1 polymer ?
#
loop_
_entity_poly.entity_id
_entity_poly.type
_entity_poly.pdbx_seq_one_letter_code
_entity_poly.pdbx_strand_id
1 'polypeptide(L)'
;MSTIRIETDGTSDLARVYLWLTRHRGQAVELDRNKRLVFGVPISGARAVIVAVSLQDDRRPGTQLGGVMRAISSRIDTEPVRLVFEGRSPGGLTPDEAEGAATRILQTISEQIASDGLVENVA
;
A
#
# COMPACT_ATOMS: atom_id res chain seq x y z
N MET A 1 -8.47 8.11 -19.43
CA MET A 1 -8.19 7.26 -18.25
C MET A 1 -8.31 8.14 -17.02
N SER A 2 -9.23 7.81 -16.11
CA SER A 2 -9.40 8.56 -14.85
C SER A 2 -8.28 8.24 -13.88
N THR A 3 -7.85 9.24 -13.11
CA THR A 3 -6.92 9.07 -11.99
C THR A 3 -7.71 8.60 -10.76
N ILE A 4 -7.21 7.58 -10.08
CA ILE A 4 -7.79 7.04 -8.85
C ILE A 4 -7.07 7.69 -7.68
N ARG A 5 -7.81 8.29 -6.75
CA ARG A 5 -7.28 8.78 -5.48
C ARG A 5 -8.22 8.35 -4.37
N ILE A 6 -7.69 7.63 -3.39
CA ILE A 6 -8.43 7.25 -2.18
C ILE A 6 -7.55 7.45 -0.95
N GLU A 7 -8.17 7.57 0.20
CA GLU A 7 -7.50 7.68 1.48
C GLU A 7 -8.24 6.92 2.58
N THR A 8 -7.49 6.40 3.53
CA THR A 8 -8.02 5.71 4.72
C THR A 8 -7.08 5.91 5.89
N ASP A 9 -7.59 5.74 7.10
CA ASP A 9 -6.75 5.73 8.29
C ASP A 9 -5.98 4.42 8.36
N GLY A 10 -4.67 4.54 8.60
CA GLY A 10 -3.82 3.40 8.89
C GLY A 10 -4.05 2.87 10.31
N THR A 11 -3.37 1.79 10.63
CA THR A 11 -3.40 1.15 11.97
C THR A 11 -2.12 1.37 12.77
N SER A 12 -1.10 1.98 12.16
CA SER A 12 0.27 1.99 12.67
C SER A 12 0.97 3.32 12.42
N ASP A 13 1.98 3.62 13.24
CA ASP A 13 2.84 4.78 13.07
C ASP A 13 3.74 4.68 11.83
N LEU A 14 4.36 5.81 11.47
CA LEU A 14 5.15 5.92 10.24
C LEU A 14 6.40 5.04 10.26
N ALA A 15 7.04 4.85 11.42
CA ALA A 15 8.24 4.04 11.54
C ALA A 15 7.93 2.56 11.29
N ARG A 16 6.83 2.07 11.86
CA ARG A 16 6.35 0.70 11.63
C ARG A 16 5.98 0.47 10.17
N VAL A 17 5.31 1.42 9.53
CA VAL A 17 5.00 1.34 8.09
C VAL A 17 6.28 1.29 7.25
N TYR A 18 7.27 2.15 7.54
CA TYR A 18 8.55 2.16 6.84
C TYR A 18 9.29 0.82 6.95
N LEU A 19 9.39 0.27 8.17
CA LEU A 19 10.06 -1.01 8.41
C LEU A 19 9.35 -2.16 7.68
N TRP A 20 8.02 -2.20 7.71
CA TRP A 20 7.25 -3.20 6.99
C TRP A 20 7.46 -3.13 5.48
N LEU A 21 7.37 -1.93 4.89
CA LEU A 21 7.61 -1.73 3.45
C LEU A 21 9.05 -2.07 3.05
N THR A 22 10.02 -1.78 3.91
CA THR A 22 11.43 -2.07 3.65
C THR A 22 11.71 -3.57 3.63
N ARG A 23 11.03 -4.35 4.48
CA ARG A 23 11.10 -5.83 4.48
C ARG A 23 10.50 -6.45 3.22
N HIS A 24 9.43 -5.85 2.69
CA HIS A 24 8.71 -6.35 1.52
C HIS A 24 9.11 -5.67 0.20
N ARG A 25 10.20 -4.90 0.18
CA ARG A 25 10.66 -4.18 -1.02
C ARG A 25 10.96 -5.16 -2.16
N GLY A 26 10.38 -4.93 -3.34
CA GLY A 26 10.54 -5.80 -4.50
C GLY A 26 9.88 -7.17 -4.37
N GLN A 27 9.16 -7.43 -3.28
CA GLN A 27 8.40 -8.67 -3.09
C GLN A 27 6.96 -8.50 -3.58
N ALA A 28 6.32 -9.63 -3.88
CA ALA A 28 4.91 -9.74 -4.15
C ALA A 28 4.21 -10.26 -2.89
N VAL A 29 3.32 -9.46 -2.31
CA VAL A 29 2.51 -9.82 -1.16
C VAL A 29 1.15 -10.30 -1.64
N GLU A 30 0.69 -11.45 -1.15
CA GLU A 30 -0.63 -11.96 -1.50
C GLU A 30 -1.72 -11.08 -0.89
N LEU A 31 -2.65 -10.62 -1.74
CA LEU A 31 -3.82 -9.82 -1.36
C LEU A 31 -5.07 -10.70 -1.28
N ASP A 32 -5.24 -11.55 -2.29
CA ASP A 32 -6.23 -12.63 -2.33
C ASP A 32 -5.65 -13.82 -3.12
N ARG A 33 -6.39 -14.93 -3.18
CA ARG A 33 -5.95 -16.19 -3.81
C ARG A 33 -5.35 -16.05 -5.23
N ASN A 34 -5.68 -14.99 -5.96
CA ASN A 34 -5.14 -14.76 -7.32
C ASN A 34 -4.59 -13.34 -7.50
N LYS A 35 -4.60 -12.50 -6.47
CA LYS A 35 -4.14 -11.11 -6.56
C LYS A 35 -2.92 -10.91 -5.70
N ARG A 36 -1.92 -10.29 -6.31
CA ARG A 36 -0.64 -9.99 -5.69
C ARG A 36 -0.36 -8.51 -5.77
N LEU A 37 0.14 -7.97 -4.68
CA LEU A 37 0.58 -6.60 -4.58
C LEU A 37 2.10 -6.56 -4.63
N VAL A 38 2.65 -5.89 -5.63
CA VAL A 38 4.09 -5.72 -5.78
C VAL A 38 4.49 -4.33 -5.29
N PHE A 39 5.50 -4.28 -4.42
CA PHE A 39 6.04 -3.03 -3.89
C PHE A 39 7.34 -2.66 -4.58
N GLY A 40 7.48 -1.37 -4.92
CA GLY A 40 8.76 -0.77 -5.25
C GLY A 40 9.66 -0.59 -4.02
N VAL A 41 10.73 0.19 -4.18
CA VAL A 41 11.58 0.60 -3.07
C VAL A 41 10.87 1.74 -2.32
N PRO A 42 10.65 1.63 -0.99
CA PRO A 42 10.07 2.74 -0.24
C PRO A 42 11.07 3.89 -0.11
N ILE A 43 10.56 5.11 -0.21
CA ILE A 43 11.30 6.36 0.00
C ILE A 43 10.67 7.07 1.19
N SER A 44 11.47 7.34 2.21
CA SER A 44 11.06 8.14 3.38
C SER A 44 11.53 9.59 3.26
N GLY A 45 10.69 10.55 3.61
CA GLY A 45 11.08 11.94 3.68
C GLY A 45 10.10 12.77 4.52
N ALA A 46 10.65 13.68 5.34
CA ALA A 46 9.94 14.57 6.25
C ALA A 46 8.89 13.86 7.14
N ARG A 47 7.68 13.68 6.62
CA ARG A 47 6.51 13.12 7.32
C ARG A 47 5.76 12.10 6.49
N ALA A 48 6.42 11.50 5.51
CA ALA A 48 5.80 10.49 4.67
C ALA A 48 6.76 9.37 4.27
N VAL A 49 6.18 8.19 4.05
CA VAL A 49 6.80 7.06 3.35
C VAL A 49 6.01 6.85 2.07
N ILE A 50 6.72 6.78 0.95
CA ILE A 50 6.14 6.71 -0.39
C ILE A 50 6.67 5.44 -1.05
N VAL A 51 5.78 4.64 -1.64
CA VAL A 51 6.17 3.41 -2.33
C VAL A 51 5.33 3.21 -3.59
N ALA A 52 5.97 2.81 -4.68
CA ALA A 52 5.25 2.38 -5.88
C ALA A 52 4.52 1.06 -5.59
N VAL A 53 3.29 0.95 -6.08
CA VAL A 53 2.45 -0.24 -5.90
C VAL A 53 1.85 -0.68 -7.22
N SER A 54 1.86 -1.99 -7.46
CA SER A 54 1.22 -2.61 -8.62
C SER A 54 0.38 -3.80 -8.16
N LEU A 55 -0.92 -3.77 -8.47
CA LEU A 55 -1.82 -4.90 -8.31
C LEU A 55 -1.76 -5.78 -9.57
N GLN A 56 -1.39 -7.03 -9.39
CA GLN A 56 -1.39 -8.08 -10.40
C GLN A 56 -2.51 -9.07 -10.10
N ASP A 57 -3.11 -9.62 -11.14
CA ASP A 57 -4.12 -10.70 -11.04
C ASP A 57 -3.66 -11.87 -11.92
N ASP A 58 -3.41 -13.02 -11.30
CA ASP A 58 -2.90 -14.21 -11.98
C ASP A 58 -3.88 -14.72 -13.08
N ARG A 59 -5.16 -14.31 -13.03
CA ARG A 59 -6.18 -14.66 -14.03
C ARG A 59 -6.22 -13.71 -15.22
N ARG A 60 -5.64 -12.51 -15.08
CA ARG A 60 -5.71 -11.45 -16.09
C ARG A 60 -4.30 -10.93 -16.36
N PRO A 61 -3.73 -11.14 -17.56
CA PRO A 61 -2.38 -10.67 -17.86
C PRO A 61 -2.29 -9.15 -17.71
N GLY A 62 -1.23 -8.70 -17.02
CA GLY A 62 -0.91 -7.27 -16.84
C GLY A 62 -1.38 -6.65 -15.53
N THR A 63 -0.93 -5.41 -15.30
CA THR A 63 -1.22 -4.65 -14.08
C THR A 63 -2.68 -4.17 -14.06
N GLN A 64 -3.43 -4.59 -13.05
CA GLN A 64 -4.82 -4.17 -12.83
C GLN A 64 -4.90 -2.74 -12.29
N LEU A 65 -4.04 -2.43 -11.31
CA LEU A 65 -3.85 -1.09 -10.75
C LEU A 65 -2.37 -0.78 -10.60
N GLY A 66 -1.95 0.40 -11.04
CA GLY A 66 -0.58 0.88 -10.86
C GLY A 66 -0.59 2.30 -10.29
N GLY A 67 0.24 2.55 -9.29
CA GLY A 67 0.26 3.84 -8.63
C GLY A 67 1.28 3.94 -7.51
N VAL A 68 1.02 4.87 -6.61
CA VAL A 68 1.84 5.18 -5.45
C VAL A 68 0.98 5.11 -4.21
N MET A 69 1.48 4.42 -3.18
CA MET A 69 0.95 4.52 -1.83
C MET A 69 1.80 5.51 -1.03
N ARG A 70 1.15 6.37 -0.26
CA ARG A 70 1.77 7.31 0.67
C ARG A 70 1.22 7.04 2.05
N ALA A 71 2.09 6.75 3.00
CA ALA A 71 1.79 6.81 4.42
C ALA A 71 2.25 8.18 4.92
N ILE A 72 1.34 8.96 5.52
CA ILE A 72 1.59 10.33 5.96
C ILE A 72 1.42 10.38 7.48
N SER A 73 2.43 10.82 8.22
CA SER A 73 2.35 10.87 9.68
C SER A 73 1.31 11.86 10.15
N SER A 74 0.60 11.47 11.21
CA SER A 74 -0.14 12.39 12.06
C SER A 74 0.81 13.42 12.71
N ARG A 75 0.25 14.52 13.26
CA ARG A 75 1.00 15.50 14.08
C ARG A 75 1.72 14.88 15.27
N ILE A 76 1.26 13.71 15.73
CA ILE A 76 1.87 12.95 16.81
C ILE A 76 2.50 11.71 16.17
N ASP A 77 3.81 11.53 16.37
CA ASP A 77 4.58 10.51 15.64
C ASP A 77 4.14 9.08 15.93
N THR A 78 3.50 8.84 17.08
CA THR A 78 2.99 7.53 17.49
C THR A 78 1.55 7.27 17.05
N GLU A 79 0.88 8.26 16.48
CA GLU A 79 -0.49 8.08 15.98
C GLU A 79 -0.48 7.38 14.61
N PRO A 80 -1.57 6.67 14.27
CA PRO A 80 -1.68 6.02 12.98
C PRO A 80 -1.49 6.99 11.81
N VAL A 81 -0.76 6.54 10.81
CA VAL A 81 -0.59 7.29 9.56
C VAL A 81 -1.90 7.39 8.80
N ARG A 82 -2.05 8.43 7.98
CA ARG A 82 -3.02 8.40 6.87
C ARG A 82 -2.42 7.65 5.70
N LEU A 83 -3.13 6.67 5.17
CA LEU A 83 -2.76 5.97 3.95
C LEU A 83 -3.48 6.58 2.76
N VAL A 84 -2.75 6.86 1.68
CA VAL A 84 -3.28 7.43 0.44
C VAL A 84 -2.79 6.59 -0.71
N PHE A 85 -3.69 6.18 -1.60
CA PHE A 85 -3.34 5.59 -2.89
C PHE A 85 -3.66 6.57 -4.00
N GLU A 86 -2.71 6.80 -4.90
CA GLU A 86 -2.87 7.58 -6.12
C GLU A 86 -2.39 6.76 -7.31
N GLY A 87 -3.25 6.51 -8.29
CA GLY A 87 -2.91 5.61 -9.38
C GLY A 87 -3.87 5.61 -10.55
N ARG A 88 -3.76 4.58 -11.37
CA ARG A 88 -4.57 4.33 -12.56
C ARG A 88 -4.87 2.84 -12.69
N SER A 89 -5.85 2.50 -13.53
CA SER A 89 -6.11 1.11 -13.93
C SER A 89 -5.66 0.87 -15.39
N PRO A 90 -4.45 0.36 -15.62
CA PRO A 90 -4.00 -0.02 -16.96
C PRO A 90 -4.78 -1.21 -17.51
N GLY A 91 -5.19 -2.13 -16.64
CA GLY A 91 -5.96 -3.34 -16.98
C GLY A 91 -7.42 -3.09 -17.38
N GLY A 92 -7.85 -1.83 -17.46
CA GLY A 92 -9.19 -1.45 -17.93
C GLY A 92 -10.31 -1.76 -16.95
N LEU A 93 -10.04 -1.77 -15.63
CA LEU A 93 -11.10 -1.83 -14.63
C LEU A 93 -12.05 -0.64 -14.79
N THR A 94 -13.34 -0.88 -14.54
CA THR A 94 -14.30 0.21 -14.42
C THR A 94 -13.92 1.13 -13.24
N PRO A 95 -14.38 2.40 -13.22
CA PRO A 95 -14.07 3.32 -12.12
C PRO A 95 -14.39 2.73 -10.74
N ASP A 96 -15.57 2.10 -10.58
CA ASP A 96 -16.01 1.52 -9.31
C ASP A 96 -15.17 0.31 -8.89
N GLU A 97 -14.83 -0.58 -9.83
CA GLU A 97 -13.93 -1.70 -9.56
C GLU A 97 -12.53 -1.21 -9.17
N ALA A 98 -12.05 -0.16 -9.82
CA ALA A 98 -10.73 0.41 -9.58
C ALA A 98 -10.65 1.08 -8.20
N GLU A 99 -11.69 1.83 -7.81
CA GLU A 99 -11.81 2.43 -6.49
C GLU A 99 -11.94 1.36 -5.39
N GLY A 100 -12.77 0.34 -5.60
CA GLY A 100 -12.93 -0.78 -4.68
C GLY A 100 -11.64 -1.58 -4.50
N ALA A 101 -10.91 -1.83 -5.59
CA ALA A 101 -9.62 -2.51 -5.53
C ALA A 101 -8.55 -1.66 -4.84
N ALA A 102 -8.49 -0.34 -5.11
CA ALA A 102 -7.60 0.56 -4.39
C ALA A 102 -7.91 0.55 -2.88
N THR A 103 -9.20 0.59 -2.51
CA THR A 103 -9.64 0.63 -1.10
C THR A 103 -9.19 -0.63 -0.38
N ARG A 104 -9.39 -1.78 -1.01
CA ARG A 104 -8.93 -3.07 -0.49
C ARG A 104 -7.42 -3.13 -0.34
N ILE A 105 -6.64 -2.57 -1.28
CA ILE A 105 -5.18 -2.48 -1.15
C ILE A 105 -4.80 -1.76 0.15
N LEU A 106 -5.36 -0.58 0.42
CA LEU A 106 -5.02 0.18 1.63
C LEU A 106 -5.44 -0.55 2.91
N GLN A 107 -6.63 -1.17 2.92
CA GLN A 107 -7.12 -1.95 4.06
C GLN A 107 -6.20 -3.15 4.36
N THR A 108 -5.88 -3.96 3.35
CA THR A 108 -5.05 -5.15 3.54
C THR A 108 -3.63 -4.80 3.98
N ILE A 109 -3.02 -3.74 3.42
CA ILE A 109 -1.71 -3.27 3.89
C ILE A 109 -1.79 -2.85 5.36
N SER A 110 -2.82 -2.07 5.73
CA SER A 110 -3.03 -1.62 7.09
C SER A 110 -3.18 -2.79 8.08
N GLU A 111 -3.95 -3.81 7.71
CA GLU A 111 -4.14 -5.03 8.51
C GLU A 111 -2.85 -5.85 8.62
N GLN A 112 -2.09 -5.99 7.54
CA GLN A 112 -0.83 -6.73 7.53
C GLN A 112 0.25 -6.04 8.35
N ILE A 113 0.37 -4.72 8.29
CA ILE A 113 1.32 -3.99 9.14
C ILE A 113 0.98 -4.19 10.63
N ALA A 114 -0.31 -4.20 10.97
CA ALA A 114 -0.77 -4.41 12.34
C ALA A 114 -0.53 -5.85 12.83
N SER A 115 -0.76 -6.85 11.98
CA SER A 115 -0.66 -8.27 12.32
C SER A 115 0.77 -8.80 12.36
N ASP A 116 1.70 -8.19 11.62
CA ASP A 116 3.08 -8.66 11.43
C ASP A 116 4.00 -8.51 12.67
N GLY A 117 3.41 -8.38 13.87
CA GLY A 117 4.12 -8.25 15.14
C GLY A 117 5.03 -7.03 15.25
N LEU A 118 5.42 -6.68 16.47
CA LEU A 118 6.64 -5.89 16.67
C LEU A 118 7.79 -6.86 16.50
N VAL A 119 8.61 -6.70 15.45
CA VAL A 119 9.90 -7.40 15.40
C VAL A 119 10.71 -6.86 16.58
N GLU A 120 10.91 -7.68 17.61
CA GLU A 120 11.82 -7.36 18.70
C GLU A 120 13.22 -7.13 18.10
N ASN A 121 13.69 -5.88 18.19
CA ASN A 121 15.07 -5.44 18.06
C ASN A 121 15.83 -5.86 16.79
N VAL A 122 16.07 -4.89 15.89
CA VAL A 122 17.34 -4.89 15.16
C VAL A 122 18.31 -4.06 15.98
N ALA A 123 19.20 -4.75 16.69
CA ALA A 123 20.32 -4.19 17.43
C ALA A 123 21.34 -3.51 16.51
#